data_AF-I1HBV0-F1
#
_entry.id   AF-I1HBV0-F1
#
_cell.length_a   1.000
_cell.length_b   1.000
_cell.length_c   1.000
_cell.angle_alpha   90.00
_cell.angle_beta   90.00
_cell.angle_gamma   90.00
#
_symmetry.space_group_name_H-M   'P 1'
#
loop_
_entity.id
_entity.type
_entity.pdbx_description
1 polymer ?
#
loop_
_entity_poly.entity_id
_entity_poly.type
_entity_poly.pdbx_seq_one_letter_code
_entity_poly.pdbx_strand_id
1 'polypeptide(L)'
;MKLLEYTPFDSLNVFLDELNLGDCTIRGTLEAFSCKHAGNDRRLSISLEHEILDYLGKSSDSDPPSPVEHLSCRSSRKMLIYLVLTLGHMYPDYDFSAVRAHLFFREEDWESFKQMLDTYLSETSTLWAANTDGCSLLDSMTKVIDEVIKIRECDIYSYNPDSDGDPFLEKGAIWSFNFFFYNRKLKRVVSFRCCCTRR
;
A
#
# COMPACT_ATOMS: atom_id res chain seq x y z
N MET A 1 9.20 1.09 11.04
CA MET A 1 9.66 0.73 9.71
C MET A 1 10.92 1.53 9.42
N LYS A 2 11.64 1.19 8.36
CA LYS A 2 12.70 2.06 7.83
C LYS A 2 12.53 2.17 6.33
N LEU A 3 12.38 3.40 5.81
CA LEU A 3 12.39 3.68 4.38
C LEU A 3 13.72 3.21 3.77
N LEU A 4 13.64 2.55 2.62
CA LEU A 4 14.78 2.13 1.82
C LEU A 4 15.02 3.20 0.76
N GLU A 5 15.98 4.09 1.01
CA GLU A 5 16.24 5.27 0.17
C GLU A 5 16.82 4.92 -1.20
N TYR A 6 17.57 3.82 -1.32
CA TYR A 6 18.23 3.42 -2.56
C TYR A 6 17.48 2.24 -3.17
N THR A 7 16.52 2.55 -4.05
CA THR A 7 15.74 1.54 -4.78
C THR A 7 15.73 1.86 -6.26
N PRO A 8 15.56 0.87 -7.16
CA PRO A 8 15.41 1.10 -8.59
C PRO A 8 14.09 1.83 -8.96
N PHE A 9 13.37 2.41 -8.00
CA PHE A 9 12.10 3.10 -8.21
C PHE A 9 12.26 4.52 -8.76
N ASP A 10 13.45 5.11 -8.65
CA ASP A 10 13.70 6.53 -8.97
C ASP A 10 13.20 6.93 -10.37
N SER A 11 13.48 6.13 -11.40
CA SER A 11 13.05 6.45 -12.77
C SER A 11 11.53 6.45 -12.93
N LEU A 12 10.83 5.53 -12.27
CA LEU A 12 9.38 5.45 -12.30
C LEU A 12 8.75 6.56 -11.45
N ASN A 13 9.32 6.86 -10.29
CA ASN A 13 8.85 7.95 -9.43
C ASN A 13 9.00 9.30 -10.13
N VAL A 14 10.13 9.57 -10.79
CA VAL A 14 10.33 10.81 -11.57
C VAL A 14 9.32 10.92 -12.71
N PHE A 15 9.00 9.81 -13.37
CA PHE A 15 7.99 9.82 -14.45
C PHE A 15 6.56 10.03 -13.92
N LEU A 16 6.27 9.53 -12.72
CA LEU A 16 4.94 9.59 -12.11
C LEU A 16 4.73 10.80 -11.18
N ASP A 17 5.74 11.62 -10.91
CA ASP A 17 5.68 12.69 -9.89
C ASP A 17 4.57 13.71 -10.16
N GLU A 18 4.45 14.19 -11.41
CA GLU A 18 3.38 15.09 -11.87
C GLU A 18 3.12 14.92 -13.39
N LEU A 19 2.60 13.76 -13.79
CA LEU A 19 2.33 13.49 -15.20
C LEU A 19 1.06 14.22 -15.67
N ASN A 20 1.24 15.20 -16.55
CA ASN A 20 0.16 16.01 -17.10
C ASN A 20 -0.44 15.36 -18.36
N LEU A 21 -1.73 15.04 -18.30
CA LEU A 21 -2.50 14.47 -19.43
C LEU A 21 -3.43 15.52 -20.10
N GLY A 22 -3.31 16.79 -19.72
CA GLY A 22 -4.06 17.91 -20.26
C GLY A 22 -5.16 18.38 -19.33
N ASP A 23 -6.22 17.57 -19.18
CA ASP A 23 -7.39 17.85 -18.33
C ASP A 23 -7.25 17.33 -16.89
N CYS A 24 -6.33 16.39 -16.68
CA CYS A 24 -6.01 15.83 -15.39
C CYS A 24 -4.49 15.67 -15.19
N THR A 25 -4.09 15.50 -13.94
CA THR A 25 -2.70 15.25 -13.54
C THR A 25 -2.65 13.97 -12.71
N ILE A 26 -1.78 13.06 -13.11
CA ILE A 26 -1.50 11.81 -12.41
C ILE A 26 -0.27 12.01 -11.53
N ARG A 27 -0.37 11.57 -10.26
CA ARG A 27 0.75 11.50 -9.32
C ARG A 27 0.87 10.10 -8.78
N GLY A 28 2.03 9.49 -8.92
CA GLY A 28 2.31 8.13 -8.46
C GLY A 28 3.65 8.02 -7.74
N THR A 29 3.71 7.16 -6.73
CA THR A 29 4.91 7.00 -5.91
C THR A 29 5.07 5.56 -5.45
N LEU A 30 6.24 4.99 -5.69
CA LEU A 30 6.72 3.71 -5.18
C LEU A 30 7.71 3.95 -4.04
N GLU A 31 7.46 3.35 -2.88
CA GLU A 31 8.31 3.44 -1.69
C GLU A 31 8.50 2.07 -1.07
N ALA A 32 9.72 1.75 -0.60
CA ALA A 32 10.00 0.48 0.05
C ALA A 32 10.38 0.67 1.52
N PHE A 33 9.89 -0.21 2.38
CA PHE A 33 10.05 -0.14 3.83
C PHE A 33 10.54 -1.48 4.38
N SER A 34 11.55 -1.44 5.23
CA SER A 34 11.95 -2.61 6.04
C SER A 34 11.16 -2.69 7.33
N CYS A 35 10.64 -3.88 7.64
CA CYS A 35 9.88 -4.16 8.86
C CYS A 35 10.77 -4.45 10.09
N LYS A 36 11.98 -3.89 10.14
CA LYS A 36 12.84 -4.02 11.33
C LYS A 36 12.26 -3.18 12.46
N HIS A 37 11.81 -3.82 13.54
CA HIS A 37 11.36 -3.13 14.75
C HIS A 37 12.56 -2.55 15.50
N ALA A 38 12.73 -1.23 15.46
CA ALA A 38 13.68 -0.53 16.30
C ALA A 38 13.02 0.70 16.95
N GLY A 39 13.41 1.03 18.18
CA GLY A 39 12.93 2.21 18.89
C GLY A 39 11.40 2.27 19.00
N ASN A 40 10.82 3.37 18.51
CA ASN A 40 9.37 3.65 18.59
C ASN A 40 8.51 2.59 17.91
N ASP A 41 8.98 1.99 16.80
CA ASP A 41 8.21 0.96 16.08
C ASP A 41 7.93 -0.27 16.92
N ARG A 42 8.85 -0.61 17.85
CA ARG A 42 8.65 -1.74 18.77
C ARG A 42 7.53 -1.44 19.76
N ARG A 43 7.47 -0.21 20.27
CA ARG A 43 6.42 0.22 21.19
C ARG A 43 5.06 0.26 20.47
N LEU A 44 5.03 0.86 19.29
CA LEU A 44 3.83 0.92 18.46
C LEU A 44 3.34 -0.48 18.07
N SER A 45 4.24 -1.40 17.68
CA SER A 45 3.83 -2.77 17.35
C SER A 45 3.16 -3.51 18.50
N ILE A 46 3.62 -3.29 19.74
CA ILE A 46 3.00 -3.91 20.93
C ILE A 46 1.64 -3.28 21.21
N SER A 47 1.53 -1.95 21.06
CA SER A 47 0.26 -1.23 21.22
C SER A 47 -0.79 -1.72 20.24
N LEU A 48 -0.44 -1.82 18.95
CA LEU A 48 -1.32 -2.32 17.90
C LEU A 48 -1.71 -3.79 18.12
N GLU A 49 -0.80 -4.63 18.62
CA GLU A 49 -1.11 -6.03 18.96
C GLU A 49 -2.15 -6.11 20.09
N HIS A 50 -2.03 -5.30 21.14
CA HIS A 50 -3.04 -5.23 22.20
C HIS A 50 -4.39 -4.72 21.67
N GLU A 51 -4.40 -3.67 20.84
CA GLU A 51 -5.64 -3.15 20.24
C GLU A 51 -6.39 -4.23 19.46
N ILE A 52 -5.68 -5.04 18.65
CA ILE A 52 -6.27 -6.13 17.88
C ILE A 52 -6.84 -7.22 18.81
N LEU A 53 -6.10 -7.60 19.86
CA LEU A 53 -6.53 -8.65 20.79
C LEU A 53 -7.75 -8.21 21.62
N ASP A 54 -7.79 -6.96 22.06
CA ASP A 54 -8.94 -6.39 22.77
C ASP A 54 -10.18 -6.35 21.88
N TYR A 55 -10.01 -6.02 20.60
CA TYR A 55 -11.09 -6.03 19.63
C TYR A 55 -11.62 -7.44 19.36
N LEU A 56 -10.72 -8.42 19.20
CA LEU A 56 -11.10 -9.84 19.05
C LEU A 56 -11.88 -10.34 20.28
N GLY A 57 -11.42 -10.01 21.49
CA GLY A 57 -12.09 -10.37 22.73
C GLY A 57 -13.52 -9.84 22.83
N LYS A 58 -13.75 -8.59 22.39
CA LYS A 58 -15.10 -7.98 22.35
C LYS A 58 -15.99 -8.57 21.26
N SER A 59 -15.42 -8.97 20.12
CA SER A 59 -16.17 -9.53 19.00
C SER A 59 -16.71 -10.94 19.26
N SER A 60 -16.05 -11.70 20.15
CA SER A 60 -16.45 -13.07 20.51
C SER A 60 -17.83 -13.16 21.17
N ASP A 61 -18.35 -12.05 21.69
CA ASP A 61 -19.67 -11.97 22.35
C ASP A 61 -20.79 -11.54 21.38
N SER A 62 -20.49 -11.38 20.08
CA SER A 62 -21.43 -10.86 19.06
C SER A 62 -21.88 -11.97 18.09
N ASP A 63 -23.19 -12.20 17.97
CA ASP A 63 -23.82 -13.01 16.92
C ASP A 63 -24.38 -12.07 15.84
N PRO A 64 -24.06 -12.22 14.53
CA PRO A 64 -23.30 -13.30 13.86
C PRO A 64 -21.77 -13.14 13.91
N PRO A 65 -20.99 -14.19 13.56
CA PRO A 65 -19.53 -14.13 13.54
C PRO A 65 -19.02 -13.00 12.64
N SER A 66 -18.30 -12.08 13.27
CA SER A 66 -17.74 -10.89 12.63
C SER A 66 -16.59 -11.28 11.66
N PRO A 67 -16.33 -10.52 10.57
CA PRO A 67 -15.23 -10.74 9.59
C PRO A 67 -13.80 -10.73 10.16
N VAL A 68 -13.67 -10.72 11.49
CA VAL A 68 -12.44 -10.62 12.27
C VAL A 68 -11.77 -11.97 12.53
N GLU A 69 -12.39 -13.08 12.12
CA GLU A 69 -11.82 -14.43 12.28
C GLU A 69 -10.44 -14.55 11.63
N HIS A 70 -10.18 -13.80 10.56
CA HIS A 70 -8.88 -13.75 9.90
C HIS A 70 -7.75 -13.20 10.80
N LEU A 71 -8.08 -12.36 11.78
CA LEU A 71 -7.12 -11.83 12.77
C LEU A 71 -6.87 -12.79 13.95
N SER A 72 -7.56 -13.92 14.03
CA SER A 72 -7.27 -14.98 15.02
C SER A 72 -5.86 -15.56 14.82
N CYS A 73 -5.35 -15.56 13.60
CA CYS A 73 -4.01 -16.03 13.29
C CYS A 73 -2.93 -14.98 13.62
N ARG A 74 -1.88 -15.41 14.33
CA ARG A 74 -0.74 -14.54 14.69
C ARG A 74 -0.03 -13.97 13.46
N SER A 75 0.05 -14.69 12.35
CA SER A 75 0.68 -14.19 11.13
C SER A 75 -0.10 -13.02 10.52
N SER A 76 -1.44 -13.11 10.52
CA SER A 76 -2.32 -12.07 9.99
C SER A 76 -2.26 -10.80 10.83
N ARG A 77 -2.26 -10.92 12.17
CA ARG A 77 -2.05 -9.76 13.06
C ARG A 77 -0.71 -9.08 12.81
N LYS A 78 0.34 -9.89 12.69
CA LYS A 78 1.69 -9.36 12.43
C LYS A 78 1.79 -8.66 11.08
N MET A 79 1.14 -9.20 10.05
CA MET A 79 1.01 -8.57 8.74
C MET A 79 0.32 -7.20 8.87
N LEU A 80 -0.86 -7.17 9.50
CA LEU A 80 -1.62 -5.93 9.69
C LEU A 80 -0.80 -4.88 10.44
N ILE A 81 -0.10 -5.27 11.52
CA ILE A 81 0.78 -4.37 12.26
C ILE A 81 1.86 -3.77 11.35
N TYR A 82 2.47 -4.56 10.46
CA TYR A 82 3.47 -4.02 9.53
C TYR A 82 2.87 -3.07 8.51
N LEU A 83 1.66 -3.35 8.01
CA LEU A 83 0.96 -2.44 7.11
C LEU A 83 0.62 -1.13 7.82
N VAL A 84 0.04 -1.16 9.02
CA VAL A 84 -0.29 0.04 9.80
C VAL A 84 0.96 0.84 10.17
N LEU A 85 2.04 0.18 10.56
CA LEU A 85 3.32 0.87 10.77
C LEU A 85 3.87 1.48 9.48
N THR A 86 3.56 0.93 8.31
CA THR A 86 3.93 1.53 7.02
C THR A 86 3.11 2.81 6.80
N LEU A 87 1.78 2.76 7.03
CA LEU A 87 0.91 3.94 6.96
C LEU A 87 1.41 5.07 7.89
N GLY A 88 1.72 4.74 9.15
CA GLY A 88 2.24 5.71 10.11
C GLY A 88 3.64 6.25 9.80
N HIS A 89 4.45 5.53 9.00
CA HIS A 89 5.70 6.10 8.48
C HIS A 89 5.46 7.05 7.30
N MET A 90 4.45 6.78 6.48
CA MET A 90 4.07 7.62 5.35
C MET A 90 3.38 8.92 5.80
N TYR A 91 2.62 8.85 6.89
CA TYR A 91 1.95 10.00 7.51
C TYR A 91 2.13 10.00 9.04
N PRO A 92 3.28 10.47 9.55
CA PRO A 92 3.61 10.44 10.99
C PRO A 92 2.67 11.25 11.89
N ASP A 93 1.97 12.23 11.31
CA ASP A 93 1.05 13.11 12.03
C ASP A 93 -0.38 12.55 12.13
N TYR A 94 -0.66 11.40 11.51
CA TYR A 94 -1.96 10.75 11.55
C TYR A 94 -1.93 9.47 12.40
N ASP A 95 -2.90 9.35 13.30
CA ASP A 95 -3.00 8.19 14.19
C ASP A 95 -3.83 7.07 13.55
N PHE A 96 -3.13 6.09 12.97
CA PHE A 96 -3.76 4.92 12.37
C PHE A 96 -4.13 3.87 13.43
N SER A 97 -5.42 3.62 13.60
CA SER A 97 -5.95 2.50 14.40
C SER A 97 -5.79 1.17 13.66
N ALA A 98 -5.34 0.12 14.36
CA ALA A 98 -5.26 -1.23 13.79
C ALA A 98 -6.64 -1.77 13.40
N VAL A 99 -7.65 -1.51 14.24
CA VAL A 99 -9.02 -1.98 14.00
C VAL A 99 -9.62 -1.32 12.77
N ARG A 100 -9.46 0.00 12.62
CA ARG A 100 -9.94 0.71 11.41
C ARG A 100 -9.19 0.26 10.17
N ALA A 101 -7.87 0.17 10.25
CA ALA A 101 -7.05 -0.27 9.12
C ALA A 101 -7.41 -1.69 8.65
N HIS A 102 -7.74 -2.61 9.58
CA HIS A 102 -8.22 -3.94 9.21
C HIS A 102 -9.44 -3.91 8.29
N LEU A 103 -10.37 -2.98 8.52
CA LEU A 103 -11.58 -2.83 7.72
C LEU A 103 -11.33 -2.22 6.34
N PHE A 104 -10.25 -1.45 6.20
CA PHE A 104 -9.90 -0.74 4.95
C PHE A 104 -8.91 -1.49 4.08
N PHE A 105 -8.17 -2.45 4.65
CA PHE A 105 -7.31 -3.35 3.89
C PHE A 105 -8.12 -4.46 3.24
N ARG A 106 -7.95 -4.62 1.93
CA ARG A 106 -8.47 -5.76 1.17
C ARG A 106 -7.30 -6.54 0.58
N GLU A 107 -7.37 -7.87 0.65
CA GLU A 107 -6.42 -8.73 -0.03
C GLU A 107 -6.69 -8.72 -1.53
N GLU A 108 -5.63 -8.64 -2.32
CA GLU A 108 -5.66 -8.56 -3.78
C GLU A 108 -4.76 -9.66 -4.35
N ASP A 109 -4.96 -9.97 -5.64
CA ASP A 109 -4.04 -10.81 -6.39
C ASP A 109 -3.31 -10.00 -7.48
N TRP A 110 -2.33 -10.65 -8.08
CA TRP A 110 -1.47 -10.03 -9.08
C TRP A 110 -2.24 -9.62 -10.34
N GLU A 111 -3.26 -10.38 -10.74
CA GLU A 111 -4.05 -10.08 -11.92
C GLU A 111 -4.96 -8.87 -11.68
N SER A 112 -5.53 -8.75 -10.48
CA SER A 112 -6.31 -7.58 -10.05
C SER A 112 -5.46 -6.31 -10.06
N PHE A 113 -4.21 -6.40 -9.60
CA PHE A 113 -3.26 -5.28 -9.69
C PHE A 113 -2.95 -4.87 -11.14
N LYS A 114 -2.69 -5.83 -12.04
CA LYS A 114 -2.46 -5.54 -13.47
C LYS A 114 -3.67 -4.89 -14.11
N GLN A 115 -4.86 -5.44 -13.88
CA GLN A 115 -6.09 -4.93 -14.45
C GLN A 115 -6.34 -3.49 -13.99
N MET A 116 -6.06 -3.19 -12.72
CA MET A 116 -6.13 -1.84 -12.17
C MET A 116 -5.13 -0.91 -12.89
N LEU A 117 -3.87 -1.32 -13.06
CA LEU A 117 -2.88 -0.55 -13.81
C LEU A 117 -3.32 -0.29 -15.26
N ASP A 118 -3.78 -1.32 -15.97
CA ASP A 118 -4.21 -1.19 -17.37
C ASP A 118 -5.43 -0.27 -17.50
N THR A 119 -6.32 -0.26 -16.50
CA THR A 119 -7.53 0.58 -16.49
C THR A 119 -7.20 2.04 -16.17
N TYR A 120 -6.45 2.31 -15.11
CA TYR A 120 -6.23 3.68 -14.61
C TYR A 120 -5.01 4.36 -15.23
N LEU A 121 -3.98 3.60 -15.63
CA LEU A 121 -2.73 4.11 -16.17
C LEU A 121 -2.56 3.78 -17.66
N SER A 122 -3.65 3.61 -18.41
CA SER A 122 -3.61 3.31 -19.85
C SER A 122 -2.88 4.41 -20.64
N GLU A 123 -3.28 5.67 -20.44
CA GLU A 123 -2.65 6.84 -21.09
C GLU A 123 -1.22 7.06 -20.60
N THR A 124 -0.97 6.83 -19.31
CA THR A 124 0.38 6.85 -18.74
C THR A 124 1.28 5.81 -19.39
N SER A 125 0.75 4.63 -19.68
CA SER A 125 1.49 3.53 -20.31
C SER A 125 1.89 3.84 -21.74
N THR A 126 1.04 4.53 -22.52
CA THR A 126 1.39 4.94 -23.89
C THR A 126 2.46 6.02 -23.89
N LEU A 127 2.39 6.98 -22.97
CA LEU A 127 3.43 8.01 -22.79
C LEU A 127 4.77 7.41 -22.33
N TRP A 128 4.73 6.45 -21.41
CA TRP A 128 5.92 5.72 -21.00
C TRP A 128 6.58 5.02 -22.19
N ALA A 129 5.81 4.23 -22.94
CA ALA A 129 6.32 3.51 -24.10
C ALA A 129 6.95 4.44 -25.16
N ALA A 130 6.41 5.64 -25.36
CA ALA A 130 7.00 6.64 -26.25
C ALA A 130 8.37 7.16 -25.77
N ASN A 131 8.58 7.22 -24.45
CA ASN A 131 9.82 7.71 -23.83
C ASN A 131 10.86 6.60 -23.59
N THR A 132 10.46 5.33 -23.66
CA THR A 132 11.32 4.17 -23.31
C THR A 132 11.43 3.14 -24.44
N ASP A 133 11.54 3.59 -25.69
CA ASP A 133 11.73 2.72 -26.87
C ASP A 133 10.70 1.58 -27.00
N GLY A 134 9.45 1.85 -26.60
CA GLY A 134 8.35 0.88 -26.66
C GLY A 134 8.26 -0.08 -25.47
N CYS A 135 9.08 0.07 -24.42
CA CYS A 135 8.95 -0.77 -23.22
C CYS A 135 7.59 -0.54 -22.53
N SER A 136 6.99 -1.63 -22.04
CA SER A 136 5.74 -1.57 -21.26
C SER A 136 6.00 -0.98 -19.86
N LEU A 137 5.11 -0.08 -19.43
CA LEU A 137 5.12 0.46 -18.07
C LEU A 137 4.92 -0.67 -17.05
N LEU A 138 3.95 -1.57 -17.29
CA LEU A 138 3.67 -2.70 -16.42
C LEU A 138 4.90 -3.61 -16.27
N ASP A 139 5.61 -3.92 -17.35
CA ASP A 139 6.82 -4.75 -17.29
C ASP A 139 7.94 -4.06 -16.53
N SER A 140 8.10 -2.75 -16.75
CA SER A 140 9.09 -1.92 -16.05
C SER A 140 8.82 -1.89 -14.54
N MET A 141 7.57 -1.63 -14.15
CA MET A 141 7.12 -1.65 -12.76
C MET A 141 7.28 -3.04 -12.13
N THR A 142 6.84 -4.08 -12.81
CA THR A 142 6.95 -5.47 -12.34
C THR A 142 8.40 -5.84 -12.07
N LYS A 143 9.31 -5.48 -12.98
CA LYS A 143 10.74 -5.75 -12.85
C LYS A 143 11.33 -5.08 -11.62
N VAL A 144 11.09 -3.78 -11.43
CA VAL A 144 11.68 -3.05 -10.29
C VAL A 144 11.08 -3.51 -8.95
N ILE A 145 9.78 -3.80 -8.91
CA ILE A 145 9.13 -4.29 -7.69
C ILE A 145 9.68 -5.69 -7.37
N ASP A 146 9.79 -6.57 -8.35
CA ASP A 146 10.33 -7.91 -8.14
C ASP A 146 11.81 -7.91 -7.69
N GLU A 147 12.61 -6.97 -8.20
CA GLU A 147 13.98 -6.75 -7.75
C GLU A 147 14.03 -6.43 -6.25
N VAL A 148 13.16 -5.53 -5.79
CA VAL A 148 13.12 -5.06 -4.40
C VAL A 148 12.44 -6.03 -3.45
N ILE A 149 11.35 -6.69 -3.82
CA ILE A 149 10.52 -7.42 -2.86
C ILE A 149 10.16 -8.85 -3.26
N LYS A 150 10.59 -9.32 -4.43
CA LYS A 150 10.25 -10.68 -4.95
C LYS A 150 8.73 -10.85 -5.00
N ILE A 151 8.11 -10.26 -6.00
CA ILE A 151 6.67 -10.00 -6.05
C ILE A 151 5.83 -11.28 -5.99
N ARG A 152 6.35 -12.38 -6.54
CA ARG A 152 5.71 -13.71 -6.51
C ARG A 152 5.64 -14.35 -5.13
N GLU A 153 6.41 -13.82 -4.17
CA GLU A 153 6.41 -14.26 -2.78
C GLU A 153 5.72 -13.25 -1.85
N CYS A 154 4.99 -12.28 -2.42
CA CYS A 154 4.29 -11.26 -1.67
C CYS A 154 2.81 -11.60 -1.49
N ASP A 155 2.28 -11.22 -0.33
CA ASP A 155 0.85 -10.96 -0.17
C ASP A 155 0.57 -9.54 -0.66
N ILE A 156 -0.50 -9.32 -1.43
CA ILE A 156 -0.84 -8.02 -2.01
C ILE A 156 -2.10 -7.49 -1.33
N TYR A 157 -2.09 -6.21 -0.96
CA TYR A 157 -3.21 -5.55 -0.31
C TYR A 157 -3.51 -4.21 -0.96
N SER A 158 -4.78 -3.83 -1.01
CA SER A 158 -5.22 -2.46 -1.29
C SER A 158 -5.71 -1.79 0.01
N TYR A 159 -5.43 -0.51 0.18
CA TYR A 159 -5.92 0.31 1.30
C TYR A 159 -6.91 1.36 0.81
N ASN A 160 -8.17 1.21 1.19
CA ASN A 160 -9.27 2.06 0.74
C ASN A 160 -10.04 2.60 1.96
N PRO A 161 -9.59 3.73 2.55
CA PRO A 161 -10.27 4.32 3.69
C PRO A 161 -11.58 5.00 3.26
N ASP A 162 -12.58 4.98 4.13
CA ASP A 162 -13.89 5.63 3.93
C ASP A 162 -14.03 6.95 4.71
N SER A 163 -12.97 7.37 5.41
CA SER A 163 -13.01 8.49 6.34
C SER A 163 -12.43 9.75 5.70
N ASP A 164 -13.22 10.83 5.69
CA ASP A 164 -12.83 12.15 5.15
C ASP A 164 -11.55 12.79 5.77
N GLY A 165 -11.06 12.22 6.88
CA GLY A 165 -9.84 12.64 7.56
C GLY A 165 -8.61 11.76 7.28
N ASP A 166 -8.76 10.63 6.58
CA ASP A 166 -7.63 9.75 6.29
C ASP A 166 -6.75 10.36 5.17
N PRO A 167 -5.42 10.46 5.37
CA PRO A 167 -4.54 11.12 4.42
C PRO A 167 -4.35 10.36 3.10
N PHE A 168 -4.78 9.09 3.02
CA PHE A 168 -4.79 8.32 1.77
C PHE A 168 -6.06 8.57 0.93
N LEU A 169 -7.01 9.36 1.44
CA LEU A 169 -8.15 9.84 0.67
C LEU A 169 -7.83 11.22 0.09
N GLU A 170 -7.32 11.24 -1.14
CA GLU A 170 -6.92 12.47 -1.82
C GLU A 170 -8.17 13.30 -2.20
N LYS A 171 -8.40 14.43 -1.49
CA LYS A 171 -9.57 15.29 -1.74
C LYS A 171 -9.54 15.85 -3.15
N GLY A 172 -10.62 15.63 -3.91
CA GLY A 172 -10.74 16.10 -5.29
C GLY A 172 -10.05 15.20 -6.32
N ALA A 173 -9.52 14.05 -5.91
CA ALA A 173 -9.09 13.04 -6.86
C ALA A 173 -10.29 12.44 -7.62
N ILE A 174 -10.12 12.28 -8.92
CA ILE A 174 -11.03 11.53 -9.81
C ILE A 174 -10.99 10.06 -9.42
N TRP A 175 -9.80 9.56 -9.14
CA TRP A 175 -9.54 8.25 -8.58
C TRP A 175 -8.21 8.27 -7.82
N SER A 176 -8.08 7.37 -6.86
CA SER A 176 -6.84 7.09 -6.15
C SER A 176 -6.82 5.63 -5.74
N PHE A 177 -5.63 5.03 -5.73
CA PHE A 177 -5.44 3.68 -5.21
C PHE A 177 -4.14 3.59 -4.43
N ASN A 178 -4.11 2.69 -3.46
CA ASN A 178 -2.98 2.50 -2.56
C ASN A 178 -2.72 1.00 -2.41
N PHE A 179 -1.71 0.49 -3.08
CA PHE A 179 -1.30 -0.91 -3.01
C PHE A 179 -0.12 -1.11 -2.07
N PHE A 180 -0.10 -2.26 -1.40
CA PHE A 180 0.95 -2.69 -0.51
C PHE A 180 1.33 -4.13 -0.84
N PHE A 181 2.61 -4.34 -1.16
CA PHE A 181 3.20 -5.65 -1.39
C PHE A 181 3.98 -6.02 -0.15
N TYR A 182 3.60 -7.11 0.53
CA TYR A 182 4.26 -7.55 1.75
C TYR A 182 4.97 -8.89 1.55
N ASN A 183 6.29 -8.90 1.70
CA ASN A 183 7.07 -10.12 1.70
C ASN A 183 7.47 -10.52 3.13
N ARG A 184 6.88 -11.62 3.61
CA ARG A 184 7.10 -12.19 4.95
C ARG A 184 8.55 -12.60 5.20
N LYS A 185 9.21 -13.20 4.20
CA LYS A 185 10.58 -13.71 4.32
C LYS A 185 11.59 -12.56 4.39
N LEU A 186 11.41 -11.56 3.54
CA LEU A 186 12.27 -10.37 3.50
C LEU A 186 11.95 -9.37 4.62
N LYS A 187 10.80 -9.50 5.28
CA LYS A 187 10.27 -8.52 6.25
C LYS A 187 10.31 -7.12 5.63
N ARG A 188 9.67 -6.98 4.48
CA ARG A 188 9.66 -5.77 3.66
C ARG A 188 8.25 -5.50 3.18
N VAL A 189 7.90 -4.22 3.06
CA VAL A 189 6.68 -3.74 2.43
C VAL A 189 7.09 -2.79 1.30
N VAL A 190 6.48 -2.91 0.13
CA VAL A 190 6.53 -1.88 -0.91
C VAL A 190 5.15 -1.27 -0.99
N SER A 191 5.05 0.05 -0.90
CA SER A 191 3.83 0.79 -1.18
C SER A 191 3.88 1.34 -2.59
N PHE A 192 2.76 1.24 -3.31
CA PHE A 192 2.52 1.95 -4.55
C PHE A 192 1.24 2.76 -4.41
N ARG A 193 1.37 4.08 -4.43
CA ARG A 193 0.24 5.00 -4.42
C ARG A 193 0.13 5.65 -5.77
N CYS A 194 -1.09 5.86 -6.24
CA CYS A 194 -1.32 6.71 -7.40
C CYS A 194 -2.67 7.39 -7.30
N CYS A 195 -2.74 8.64 -7.72
CA CYS A 195 -3.98 9.38 -7.82
C CYS A 195 -4.02 10.19 -9.11
N CYS A 196 -5.25 10.47 -9.55
CA CYS A 196 -5.51 11.39 -10.63
C CYS A 196 -6.38 12.52 -10.11
N THR A 197 -5.94 13.75 -10.35
CA THR A 197 -6.64 14.96 -9.92
C THR A 197 -7.02 15.79 -11.13
N ARG A 198 -8.21 16.39 -11.07
CA ARG A 198 -8.63 17.36 -12.08
C ARG A 198 -7.79 18.63 -11.90
N ARG A 199 -7.41 19.24 -13.02
CA ARG A 199 -6.75 20.55 -13.01
C ARG A 199 -7.71 21.69 -12.65
#